data_AF-A0A366LXQ7-F1
#
_entry.id   AF-A0A366LXQ7-F1
#
_cell.length_a   1.000
_cell.length_b   1.000
_cell.length_c   1.000
_cell.angle_alpha   90.00
_cell.angle_beta   90.00
_cell.angle_gamma   90.00
#
_symmetry.space_group_name_H-M   'P 1'
#
loop_
_entity.id
_entity.type
_entity.pdbx_description
1 polymer ?
#
loop_
_entity_poly.entity_id
_entity_poly.type
_entity_poly.pdbx_seq_one_letter_code
_entity_poly.pdbx_strand_id
1 'polypeptide(L)'
;MRTLPKGDAAHRARHLLRETLTQAAVADDQIADAELVVAELATNAELHGRGPLEIRIGTVVQKPLWCEIVDSDPNLGDVPTLLANLRATARDTLPTLDIPLIPEASRGLLIAHRLSNGRCYAYRTRLCTSTTLGKAVAFALPMAATPPIPRQLTLVEADHDAR
;
A
#
# COMPACT_ATOMS: atom_id res chain seq x y z
N MET A 1 -6.76 12.80 0.54
CA MET A 1 -5.99 13.05 1.78
C MET A 1 -6.97 13.16 2.95
N ARG A 2 -6.68 12.47 4.05
CA ARG A 2 -7.45 12.51 5.31
C ARG A 2 -6.48 12.51 6.49
N THR A 3 -6.82 13.18 7.58
CA THR A 3 -6.05 13.12 8.83
C THR A 3 -6.38 11.84 9.60
N LEU A 4 -5.38 11.30 10.30
CA LEU A 4 -5.55 10.17 11.21
C LEU A 4 -5.50 10.67 12.66
N PRO A 5 -6.52 10.38 13.48
CA PRO A 5 -6.52 10.75 14.89
C PRO A 5 -5.48 9.92 15.67
N LYS A 6 -4.80 10.56 16.63
CA LYS A 6 -3.94 9.85 17.57
C LYS A 6 -4.79 8.94 18.47
N GLY A 7 -4.34 7.73 18.74
CA GLY A 7 -5.02 6.67 19.50
C GLY A 7 -5.90 5.76 18.64
N ASP A 8 -6.19 6.15 17.40
CA ASP A 8 -7.12 5.43 16.50
C ASP A 8 -6.59 5.41 15.04
N ALA A 9 -5.30 5.70 14.83
CA ALA A 9 -4.74 5.89 13.50
C ALA A 9 -4.87 4.62 12.64
N ALA A 10 -4.54 3.45 13.21
CA ALA A 10 -4.62 2.17 12.50
C ALA A 10 -6.06 1.79 12.13
N HIS A 11 -7.01 1.93 13.05
CA HIS A 11 -8.41 1.60 12.79
C HIS A 11 -9.02 2.56 11.77
N ARG A 12 -8.79 3.88 11.89
CA ARG A 12 -9.24 4.86 10.91
C ARG A 12 -8.62 4.64 9.53
N ALA A 13 -7.34 4.27 9.47
CA ALA A 13 -6.65 3.99 8.21
C ALA A 13 -7.25 2.76 7.51
N ARG A 14 -7.52 1.66 8.23
CA ARG A 14 -8.20 0.48 7.69
C ARG A 14 -9.56 0.84 7.10
N HIS A 15 -10.39 1.56 7.86
CA HIS A 15 -11.72 1.95 7.41
C HIS A 15 -11.68 2.75 6.10
N LEU A 16 -10.84 3.79 6.04
CA LEU A 16 -10.71 4.64 4.85
C LEU A 16 -10.19 3.86 3.65
N LEU A 17 -9.24 2.95 3.87
CA LEU A 17 -8.68 2.14 2.81
C LEU A 17 -9.70 1.11 2.28
N ARG A 18 -10.43 0.45 3.18
CA ARG A 18 -11.51 -0.49 2.82
C ARG A 18 -12.56 0.19 1.97
N GLU A 19 -13.09 1.32 2.43
CA GLU A 19 -14.09 2.10 1.67
C GLU A 19 -13.59 2.43 0.27
N THR A 20 -12.34 2.90 0.16
CA THR A 20 -11.77 3.28 -1.14
C THR A 20 -11.57 2.07 -2.05
N LEU A 21 -11.11 0.94 -1.52
CA LEU A 21 -10.85 -0.27 -2.30
C LEU A 21 -12.14 -0.98 -2.73
N THR A 22 -13.16 -1.01 -1.87
CA THR A 22 -14.49 -1.53 -2.23
C THR A 22 -15.10 -0.71 -3.36
N GLN A 23 -14.98 0.62 -3.32
CA GLN A 23 -15.43 1.50 -4.42
C GLN A 23 -14.66 1.26 -5.72
N ALA A 24 -13.42 0.80 -5.64
CA ALA A 24 -12.59 0.43 -6.78
C ALA A 24 -12.77 -1.03 -7.24
N ALA A 25 -13.73 -1.77 -6.65
CA ALA A 25 -14.01 -3.17 -6.96
C ALA A 25 -12.79 -4.10 -6.82
N VAL A 26 -11.92 -3.82 -5.84
CA VAL A 26 -10.80 -4.70 -5.47
C VAL A 26 -11.34 -5.92 -4.71
N ALA A 27 -10.73 -7.09 -4.92
CA ALA A 27 -11.12 -8.33 -4.27
C ALA A 27 -10.90 -8.30 -2.74
N ASP A 28 -11.75 -9.00 -1.99
CA ASP A 28 -11.76 -8.95 -0.51
C ASP A 28 -10.45 -9.45 0.13
N ASP A 29 -9.78 -10.41 -0.49
CA ASP A 29 -8.47 -10.91 -0.06
C ASP A 29 -7.39 -9.83 -0.19
N GLN A 30 -7.36 -9.13 -1.32
CA GLN A 30 -6.47 -7.99 -1.54
C GLN A 30 -6.78 -6.82 -0.60
N ILE A 31 -8.07 -6.61 -0.26
CA ILE A 31 -8.48 -5.62 0.73
C ILE A 31 -7.93 -5.98 2.12
N ALA A 32 -8.06 -7.24 2.54
CA ALA A 32 -7.57 -7.70 3.84
C ALA A 32 -6.04 -7.54 3.96
N ASP A 33 -5.30 -7.89 2.92
CA ASP A 33 -3.84 -7.66 2.86
C ASP A 33 -3.50 -6.18 2.97
N ALA A 34 -4.23 -5.32 2.27
CA ALA A 34 -4.04 -3.86 2.32
C ALA A 34 -4.34 -3.27 3.69
N GLU A 35 -5.42 -3.74 4.33
CA GLU A 35 -5.81 -3.35 5.69
C GLU A 35 -4.73 -3.71 6.70
N LEU A 36 -4.12 -4.89 6.56
CA LEU A 36 -3.01 -5.31 7.40
C LEU A 36 -1.80 -4.40 7.21
N VAL A 37 -1.38 -4.14 5.96
CA VAL A 37 -0.24 -3.25 5.68
C VAL A 37 -0.50 -1.84 6.21
N VAL A 38 -1.66 -1.25 5.91
CA VAL A 38 -1.93 0.14 6.32
C VAL A 38 -2.04 0.29 7.83
N ALA A 39 -2.56 -0.73 8.53
CA ALA A 39 -2.62 -0.73 9.99
C ALA A 39 -1.22 -0.75 10.62
N GLU A 40 -0.31 -1.55 10.08
CA GLU A 40 1.08 -1.60 10.53
C GLU A 40 1.80 -0.27 10.27
N LEU A 41 1.63 0.32 9.08
CA LEU A 41 2.22 1.62 8.76
C LEU A 41 1.67 2.75 9.64
N ALA A 42 0.36 2.76 9.89
CA ALA A 42 -0.28 3.74 10.77
C ALA A 42 0.16 3.59 12.23
N THR A 43 0.28 2.35 12.72
CA THR A 43 0.82 2.05 14.06
C THR A 43 2.26 2.54 14.18
N ASN A 44 3.11 2.27 13.17
CA ASN A 44 4.48 2.76 13.15
C ASN A 44 4.57 4.29 13.17
N ALA A 45 3.75 4.97 12.38
CA ALA A 45 3.70 6.43 12.35
C ALA A 45 3.19 7.01 13.68
N GLU A 46 2.28 6.32 14.35
CA GLU A 46 1.77 6.73 15.66
C GLU A 46 2.80 6.55 16.80
N LEU A 47 3.53 5.42 16.80
CA LEU A 47 4.52 5.09 17.81
C LEU A 47 5.84 5.86 17.63
N HIS A 48 6.24 6.09 16.39
CA HIS A 48 7.59 6.59 16.06
C HIS A 48 7.61 7.90 15.27
N GLY A 49 6.48 8.32 14.71
CA GLY A 49 6.36 9.55 13.93
C GLY A 49 6.02 10.78 14.78
N ARG A 50 5.84 11.92 14.10
CA ARG A 50 5.34 13.16 14.72
C ARG A 50 4.01 13.57 14.14
N GLY A 51 3.06 13.96 14.98
CA GLY A 51 1.77 14.46 14.53
C GLY A 51 1.89 15.84 13.84
N PRO A 52 0.90 16.22 13.02
CA PRO A 52 -0.26 15.41 12.60
C PRO A 52 0.09 14.26 11.65
N LEU A 53 -0.79 13.25 11.61
CA LEU A 53 -0.70 12.09 10.72
C LEU A 53 -1.72 12.22 9.58
N GLU A 54 -1.33 11.86 8.36
CA GLU A 54 -2.21 11.84 7.18
C GLU A 54 -2.16 10.48 6.50
N ILE A 55 -3.30 10.05 5.96
CA ILE A 55 -3.40 9.00 4.97
C ILE A 55 -3.72 9.62 3.60
N ARG A 56 -3.03 9.14 2.57
CA ARG A 56 -3.34 9.48 1.18
C ARG A 56 -3.45 8.21 0.39
N ILE A 57 -4.57 8.10 -0.29
CA ILE A 57 -4.92 6.99 -1.15
C ILE A 57 -5.15 7.59 -2.53
N GLY A 58 -4.51 7.03 -3.54
CA GLY A 58 -4.63 7.50 -4.91
C GLY A 58 -4.31 6.41 -5.91
N THR A 59 -4.82 6.55 -7.11
CA THR A 59 -4.40 5.74 -8.25
C THR A 59 -3.23 6.43 -8.94
N VAL A 60 -2.19 5.66 -9.24
CA VAL A 60 -1.09 6.14 -10.09
C VAL A 60 -1.36 5.62 -11.49
N VAL A 61 -1.23 6.47 -12.51
CA VAL A 61 -1.48 6.10 -13.91
C VAL A 61 -0.69 4.82 -14.25
N GLN A 62 -1.40 3.79 -14.74
CA GLN A 62 -0.86 2.45 -15.06
C GLN A 62 -0.26 1.65 -13.89
N LYS A 63 -0.55 2.04 -12.64
CA LYS A 63 -0.13 1.32 -11.45
C LYS A 63 -1.31 1.04 -10.51
N PRO A 64 -1.17 0.00 -9.67
CA PRO A 64 -2.15 -0.30 -8.67
C PRO A 64 -2.31 0.82 -7.63
N LEU A 65 -3.41 0.77 -6.87
CA LEU A 65 -3.73 1.73 -5.82
C LEU A 65 -2.53 1.94 -4.88
N TRP A 66 -2.16 3.21 -4.72
CA TRP A 66 -1.09 3.72 -3.89
C TRP A 66 -1.66 4.21 -2.57
N CYS A 67 -1.11 3.74 -1.46
CA CYS A 67 -1.46 4.20 -0.13
C CYS A 67 -0.20 4.64 0.60
N GLU A 68 -0.22 5.84 1.19
CA GLU A 68 0.87 6.38 2.01
C GLU A 68 0.34 6.92 3.34
N ILE A 69 1.10 6.64 4.39
CA ILE A 69 0.97 7.28 5.71
C ILE A 69 2.06 8.33 5.82
N VAL A 70 1.68 9.53 6.21
CA VAL A 70 2.57 10.69 6.32
C VAL A 70 2.55 11.21 7.75
N ASP A 71 3.73 11.43 8.30
CA ASP A 71 3.92 12.09 9.59
C ASP A 71 4.82 13.32 9.43
N SER A 72 4.79 14.22 10.41
CA SER A 72 5.49 15.51 10.40
C SER A 72 6.97 15.45 10.78
N ASP A 73 7.56 14.26 10.91
CA ASP A 73 9.00 14.10 11.05
C ASP A 73 9.66 13.98 9.67
N PRO A 74 10.46 14.95 9.21
CA PRO A 74 11.15 14.86 7.93
C PRO A 74 12.34 13.88 7.95
N ASN A 75 12.70 13.34 9.11
CA ASN A 75 13.78 12.38 9.24
C ASN A 75 13.33 10.97 8.84
N LEU A 76 13.86 10.47 7.72
CA LEU A 76 13.59 9.12 7.26
C LEU A 76 14.21 8.03 8.16
N GLY A 77 15.18 8.38 9.01
CA GLY A 77 15.93 7.43 9.82
C GLY A 77 16.49 6.28 8.96
N ASP A 78 16.42 5.07 9.49
CA ASP A 78 16.90 3.86 8.82
C ASP A 78 15.87 3.21 7.88
N VAL A 79 14.66 3.77 7.76
CA VAL A 79 13.57 3.16 6.96
C VAL A 79 13.99 2.89 5.51
N PRO A 80 14.64 3.81 4.78
CA PRO A 80 15.08 3.53 3.40
C PRO A 80 16.09 2.38 3.33
N THR A 81 17.04 2.32 4.27
CA THR A 81 18.06 1.27 4.34
C THR A 81 17.42 -0.09 4.65
N LEU A 82 16.49 -0.14 5.61
CA LEU A 82 15.74 -1.35 5.94
C LEU A 82 14.95 -1.87 4.73
N LEU A 83 14.25 -0.98 4.02
CA LEU A 83 13.53 -1.36 2.79
C LEU A 83 14.48 -1.82 1.68
N ALA A 84 15.68 -1.27 1.57
CA ALA A 84 16.69 -1.71 0.60
C ALA A 84 17.21 -3.11 0.93
N ASN A 85 17.50 -3.38 2.21
CA ASN A 85 17.94 -4.68 2.69
C ASN A 85 16.88 -5.75 2.47
N LEU A 86 15.61 -5.48 2.80
CA LEU A 86 14.50 -6.40 2.53
C LEU A 86 14.40 -6.79 1.05
N ARG A 87 14.55 -5.81 0.14
CA ARG A 87 14.56 -6.07 -1.31
C ARG A 87 15.78 -6.85 -1.77
N ALA A 88 16.94 -6.67 -1.15
CA ALA A 88 18.14 -7.44 -1.47
C ALA A 88 17.96 -8.90 -1.04
N THR A 89 17.54 -9.14 0.21
CA THR A 89 17.31 -10.49 0.75
C THR A 89 16.24 -11.25 -0.02
N ALA A 90 15.15 -10.59 -0.43
CA ALA A 90 14.10 -11.21 -1.24
C ALA A 90 14.57 -11.65 -2.64
N ARG A 91 15.64 -11.07 -3.18
CA ARG A 91 16.23 -11.49 -4.46
C ARG A 91 17.13 -12.71 -4.32
N ASP A 92 17.80 -12.83 -3.17
CA ASP A 92 18.82 -13.87 -2.96
C ASP A 92 18.25 -15.14 -2.30
N THR A 93 16.98 -15.17 -1.88
CA THR A 93 16.36 -16.34 -1.22
C THR A 93 14.87 -16.50 -1.55
N LEU A 94 14.43 -17.72 -1.91
CA LEU A 94 13.01 -18.13 -1.84
C LEU A 94 12.57 -18.11 -0.36
N PRO A 95 11.59 -17.29 0.07
CA PRO A 95 11.62 -16.78 1.42
C PRO A 95 10.93 -17.67 2.45
N THR A 96 11.72 -18.30 3.32
CA THR A 96 11.36 -18.54 4.73
C THR A 96 12.19 -17.59 5.59
N LEU A 97 11.94 -16.28 5.46
CA LEU A 97 12.51 -15.32 6.41
C LEU A 97 11.75 -15.49 7.73
N ASP A 98 12.39 -16.14 8.70
CA ASP A 98 11.86 -16.27 10.04
C ASP A 98 11.69 -14.88 10.66
N ILE A 99 10.43 -14.54 10.94
CA ILE A 99 9.95 -13.30 11.57
C ILE A 99 10.63 -12.95 12.93
N PRO A 100 11.19 -13.87 13.76
CA PRO A 100 11.65 -13.54 15.11
C PRO A 100 12.93 -12.69 15.24
N LEU A 101 13.73 -12.50 14.17
CA LEU A 101 15.02 -11.80 14.29
C LEU A 101 14.98 -10.32 13.91
N ILE A 102 13.81 -9.81 13.54
CA ILE A 102 13.60 -8.41 13.20
C ILE A 102 13.10 -7.70 14.46
N PRO A 103 13.73 -6.58 14.88
CA PRO A 103 13.16 -5.74 15.94
C PRO A 103 11.67 -5.48 15.68
N GLU A 104 10.85 -5.46 16.72
CA GLU A 104 9.39 -5.26 16.58
C GLU A 104 9.06 -4.02 15.70
N ALA A 105 9.90 -2.97 15.80
CA ALA A 105 9.82 -1.75 15.00
C ALA A 105 9.93 -1.97 13.47
N SER A 106 10.53 -3.07 13.01
CA SER A 106 10.69 -3.39 11.58
C SER A 106 9.76 -4.50 11.09
N ARG A 107 8.92 -5.07 11.97
CA ARG A 107 7.87 -6.04 11.58
C ARG A 107 6.87 -5.43 10.60
N GLY A 108 6.41 -4.20 10.86
CA GLY A 108 5.45 -3.52 9.98
C GLY A 108 6.00 -3.29 8.56
N LEU A 109 7.29 -2.98 8.43
CA LEU A 109 7.96 -2.82 7.14
C LEU A 109 8.16 -4.16 6.41
N LEU A 110 8.42 -5.24 7.14
CA LEU A 110 8.48 -6.60 6.56
C LEU A 110 7.11 -7.02 6.01
N ILE A 111 6.03 -6.80 6.78
CA ILE A 111 4.65 -7.09 6.34
C ILE A 111 4.32 -6.29 5.08
N ALA A 112 4.58 -4.97 5.11
CA ALA A 112 4.42 -4.11 3.94
C ALA A 112 5.20 -4.62 2.75
N HIS A 113 6.46 -5.01 2.94
CA HIS A 113 7.30 -5.55 1.88
C HIS A 113 6.74 -6.83 1.27
N ARG A 114 6.31 -7.81 2.09
CA ARG A 114 5.79 -9.09 1.60
C ARG A 114 4.48 -8.91 0.84
N LEU A 115 3.50 -8.25 1.44
CA LEU A 115 2.16 -8.13 0.87
C LEU A 115 2.11 -7.15 -0.32
N SER A 116 3.04 -6.20 -0.41
CA SER A 116 3.18 -5.34 -1.60
C SER A 116 4.09 -5.92 -2.68
N ASN A 117 4.63 -7.14 -2.50
CA ASN A 117 5.64 -7.74 -3.38
C ASN A 117 6.84 -6.78 -3.64
N GLY A 118 7.36 -6.19 -2.56
CA GLY A 118 8.48 -5.25 -2.56
C GLY A 118 8.14 -3.82 -2.98
N ARG A 119 6.88 -3.52 -3.32
CA ARG A 119 6.39 -2.20 -3.73
C ARG A 119 6.02 -1.31 -2.55
N CYS A 120 6.92 -1.23 -1.58
CA CYS A 120 6.85 -0.32 -0.43
C CYS A 120 7.98 0.72 -0.52
N TYR A 121 7.77 1.94 -0.05
CA TYR A 121 8.68 3.07 -0.25
C TYR A 121 8.71 3.99 0.97
N ALA A 122 9.80 4.74 1.14
CA ALA A 122 9.88 5.82 2.11
C ALA A 122 10.57 7.04 1.48
N TYR A 123 9.99 8.22 1.65
CA TYR A 123 10.51 9.47 1.08
C TYR A 123 10.01 10.68 1.85
N ARG A 124 10.73 11.80 1.71
CA ARG A 124 10.27 13.08 2.26
C ARG A 124 9.11 13.62 1.42
N THR A 125 8.13 14.20 2.09
CA THR A 125 6.99 14.86 1.46
C THR A 125 6.58 16.07 2.28
N ARG A 126 5.55 16.79 1.86
CA ARG A 126 4.90 17.82 2.67
C ARG A 126 3.54 17.34 3.11
N LEU A 127 3.14 17.64 4.33
CA LEU A 127 1.77 17.46 4.79
C LEU A 127 0.83 18.34 3.97
N CYS A 128 -0.32 17.81 3.59
CA CYS A 128 -1.31 18.58 2.84
C CYS A 128 -2.10 19.52 3.76
N THR A 129 -2.19 19.20 5.06
CA THR A 129 -2.92 20.01 6.06
C THR A 129 -2.15 21.24 6.53
N SER A 130 -0.82 21.20 6.56
CA SER A 130 0.01 22.27 7.12
C SER A 130 1.17 22.73 6.23
N THR A 131 1.41 22.08 5.09
CA THR A 131 2.59 22.25 4.22
C THR A 131 3.94 21.97 4.87
N THR A 132 3.96 21.54 6.14
CA THR A 132 5.15 21.14 6.89
C THR A 132 5.86 19.98 6.21
N LEU A 133 7.19 19.99 6.20
CA LEU A 133 7.96 18.83 5.75
C LEU A 133 7.74 17.65 6.69
N GLY A 134 7.61 16.48 6.09
CA GLY A 134 7.41 15.22 6.79
C GLY A 134 8.01 14.07 6.00
N LYS A 135 7.67 12.86 6.41
CA LYS A 135 8.02 11.63 5.70
C LYS A 135 6.76 10.85 5.37
N ALA A 136 6.77 10.21 4.22
CA ALA A 136 5.79 9.23 3.81
C ALA A 136 6.42 7.84 3.88
N VAL A 137 5.66 6.88 4.40
CA VAL A 137 5.88 5.45 4.14
C VAL A 137 4.69 4.96 3.34
N ALA A 138 4.97 4.36 2.19
CA ALA A 138 3.98 4.04 1.18
C ALA A 138 4.07 2.59 0.73
N PHE A 139 2.96 2.08 0.19
CA PHE A 139 2.93 0.81 -0.51
C PHE A 139 1.96 0.84 -1.69
N ALA A 140 2.18 -0.06 -2.62
CA ALA A 140 1.26 -0.35 -3.71
C ALA A 140 0.94 -1.83 -3.73
N LEU A 141 -0.34 -2.19 -3.66
CA LEU A 141 -0.74 -3.59 -3.76
C LEU A 141 -0.44 -4.14 -5.15
N PRO A 142 -0.13 -5.42 -5.32
CA PRO A 142 -0.26 -6.07 -6.61
C PRO A 142 -1.74 -6.15 -6.98
N MET A 143 -2.30 -5.16 -7.68
CA MET A 143 -3.60 -5.39 -8.33
C MET A 143 -3.38 -6.50 -9.35
N ALA A 144 -4.14 -7.57 -9.25
CA ALA A 144 -4.30 -8.49 -10.35
C ALA A 144 -4.69 -7.65 -11.57
N ALA A 145 -3.94 -7.76 -12.67
CA ALA A 145 -4.41 -7.21 -13.92
C ALA A 145 -5.79 -7.81 -14.16
N THR A 146 -6.84 -7.01 -14.10
CA THR A 146 -8.13 -7.42 -14.63
C THR A 146 -7.83 -7.86 -16.07
N PRO A 147 -8.08 -9.12 -16.48
CA PRO A 147 -7.98 -9.42 -17.89
C PRO A 147 -8.91 -8.43 -18.61
N PRO A 148 -8.47 -7.81 -19.71
CA PRO A 148 -9.38 -6.97 -20.48
C PRO A 148 -10.61 -7.84 -20.77
N ILE A 149 -11.79 -7.35 -20.38
CA ILE A 149 -13.05 -8.00 -20.71
C ILE A 149 -12.98 -8.30 -22.21
N PRO A 150 -13.04 -9.57 -22.65
CA PRO A 150 -13.21 -9.82 -24.07
C PRO A 150 -14.48 -9.08 -24.44
N ARG A 151 -14.37 -8.07 -25.30
CA ARG A 151 -15.56 -7.54 -25.96
C ARG A 151 -16.20 -8.76 -26.59
N GLN A 152 -17.32 -9.22 -26.04
CA GLN A 152 -18.23 -10.11 -26.75
C GLN A 152 -18.62 -9.34 -28.00
N LEU A 153 -17.87 -9.55 -29.08
CA LEU A 153 -18.36 -9.31 -30.41
C LEU A 153 -19.37 -10.43 -30.61
N THR A 154 -20.62 -10.01 -30.47
CA THR A 154 -21.85 -10.72 -30.76
C THR A 154 -21.65 -11.68 -31.92
N LEU A 155 -21.95 -12.96 -31.67
CA LEU A 155 -22.37 -13.88 -32.72
C LEU A 155 -23.47 -13.20 -33.52
N VAL A 156 -23.20 -12.94 -34.80
CA VAL A 156 -24.24 -12.86 -35.81
C VAL A 156 -24.02 -14.11 -36.67
N GLU A 157 -24.63 -15.22 -36.24
CA GLU A 157 -24.96 -16.31 -37.16
C GLU A 157 -26.15 -15.85 -38.00
N ALA A 158 -25.97 -15.92 -39.32
CA ALA A 158 -26.94 -16.02 -40.42
C ALA A 158 -26.35 -15.25 -41.62
N ASP A 159 -26.20 -15.80 -42.83
CA ASP A 159 -26.72 -17.04 -43.35
C ASP A 159 -25.89 -17.52 -44.54
N HIS A 160 -25.95 -18.82 -44.72
CA HIS A 160 -25.48 -19.59 -45.84
C HIS A 160 -26.45 -19.39 -47.02
N ASP A 161 -25.98 -18.89 -48.16
CA ASP A 161 -26.50 -19.24 -49.50
C ASP A 161 -25.58 -18.58 -50.55
N ALA A 162 -24.69 -19.33 -51.20
CA ALA A 162 -24.92 -20.22 -52.33
C ALA A 162 -24.96 -19.49 -53.68
N ARG A 163 -23.87 -19.71 -54.44
CA ARG A 163 -23.67 -19.58 -55.89
C ARG A 163 -23.32 -18.22 -56.49
#